data_AF-A0A7C4VLW8-F1
#
_entry.id   AF-A0A7C4VLW8-F1
#
_cell.length_a   1.000
_cell.length_b   1.000
_cell.length_c   1.000
_cell.angle_alpha   90.00
_cell.angle_beta   90.00
_cell.angle_gamma   90.00
#
_symmetry.space_group_name_H-M   'P 1'
#
loop_
_entity.id
_entity.type
_entity.pdbx_description
1 polymer ?
#
loop_
_entity_poly.entity_id
_entity_poly.type
_entity_poly.pdbx_seq_one_letter_code
_entity_poly.pdbx_strand_id
1 'polypeptide(L)'
;MARFGFVLNLDRCVGCHTCTLACRVWTYDKMEECWNTVLEFNSHEEKRVVWIPYVCTQLREPACGEASKPPPCVRNCPCNARIYGDLDSPTDPAGKLVAEGKAKPLPHETDKPKAYYFGKIPGDVEGQLPKPSEVLPRKYIPLMDVLL
;
A
#
# COMPACT_ATOMS: atom_id res chain seq x y z
N MET A 1 -0.36 -11.10 -18.30
CA MET A 1 0.40 -11.46 -17.08
C MET A 1 -0.30 -10.84 -15.90
N ALA A 2 -0.40 -11.56 -14.77
CA ALA A 2 -1.04 -11.05 -13.55
C ALA A 2 -0.36 -9.77 -13.06
N ARG A 3 -1.14 -8.80 -12.57
CA ARG A 3 -0.64 -7.55 -11.97
C ARG A 3 -0.97 -7.56 -10.49
N PHE A 4 -0.12 -8.23 -9.71
CA PHE A 4 -0.30 -8.22 -8.27
C PHE A 4 0.00 -6.85 -7.67
N GLY A 5 -0.83 -6.47 -6.69
CA GLY A 5 -0.70 -5.24 -5.93
C GLY A 5 -1.67 -5.19 -4.76
N PHE A 6 -1.85 -4.00 -4.20
CA PHE A 6 -2.55 -3.78 -2.94
C PHE A 6 -3.78 -2.91 -3.12
N VAL A 7 -4.81 -3.22 -2.33
CA VAL A 7 -5.94 -2.32 -2.05
C VAL A 7 -6.01 -2.11 -0.53
N LEU A 8 -5.98 -0.86 -0.10
CA LEU A 8 -5.94 -0.46 1.31
C LEU A 8 -7.32 0.04 1.75
N ASN A 9 -7.88 -0.60 2.77
CA ASN A 9 -9.09 -0.14 3.43
C ASN A 9 -8.72 0.86 4.54
N LEU A 10 -8.85 2.15 4.24
CA LEU A 10 -8.51 3.21 5.18
C LEU A 10 -9.50 3.32 6.34
N ASP A 11 -10.75 2.90 6.15
CA ASP A 11 -11.77 2.89 7.22
C ASP A 11 -11.46 1.82 8.30
N ARG A 12 -10.63 0.83 7.96
CA ARG A 12 -10.18 -0.22 8.89
C ARG A 12 -8.77 0.00 9.42
N CYS A 13 -7.99 0.91 8.85
CA CYS A 13 -6.61 1.12 9.31
C CYS A 13 -6.60 1.96 10.59
N VAL A 14 -6.09 1.38 11.68
CA VAL A 14 -5.99 2.04 12.99
C VAL A 14 -4.56 2.47 13.36
N GLY A 15 -3.62 2.39 12.42
CA GLY A 15 -2.24 2.81 12.70
C GLY A 15 -1.44 1.90 13.64
N CYS A 16 -1.81 0.63 13.81
CA CYS A 16 -1.11 -0.27 14.77
C CYS A 16 0.31 -0.69 14.38
N HIS A 17 0.79 -0.31 13.18
CA HIS A 17 2.12 -0.65 12.63
C HIS A 17 2.50 -2.15 12.57
N THR A 18 1.58 -3.09 12.83
CA THR A 18 1.87 -4.54 12.73
C THR A 18 2.39 -4.95 11.36
N CYS A 19 1.89 -4.31 10.31
CA CYS A 19 2.34 -4.50 8.93
C CYS A 19 3.79 -4.05 8.67
N THR A 20 4.23 -2.98 9.34
CA THR A 20 5.60 -2.47 9.26
C THR A 20 6.54 -3.42 10.01
N LEU A 21 6.15 -3.85 11.21
CA LEU A 21 6.90 -4.85 11.98
C LEU A 21 7.02 -6.18 11.24
N ALA A 22 5.92 -6.70 10.69
CA ALA A 22 5.92 -7.93 9.90
C ALA A 22 6.88 -7.80 8.71
N CYS A 23 6.88 -6.68 7.99
CA CYS A 23 7.83 -6.49 6.91
C CYS A 23 9.27 -6.47 7.40
N ARG A 24 9.57 -5.74 8.48
CA ARG A 24 10.93 -5.65 9.02
C ARG A 24 11.48 -7.01 9.45
N VAL A 25 10.65 -7.85 10.07
CA VAL A 25 11.05 -9.22 10.46
C VAL A 25 11.44 -10.03 9.22
N TRP A 26 10.65 -9.96 8.14
CA TRP A 26 10.91 -10.74 6.93
C TRP A 26 12.07 -10.21 6.07
N THR A 27 12.40 -8.92 6.20
CA THR A 27 13.55 -8.31 5.52
C THR A 27 14.83 -8.37 6.34
N TYR A 28 14.76 -8.71 7.63
CA TYR A 28 15.89 -8.71 8.56
C TYR A 28 17.04 -9.62 8.10
N ASP A 29 16.75 -10.89 7.80
CA ASP A 29 17.77 -11.88 7.43
C ASP A 29 18.47 -11.54 6.10
N LYS A 30 17.83 -10.73 5.27
CA LYS A 30 18.40 -10.25 4.00
C LYS A 30 19.14 -8.92 4.15
N MET A 31 19.29 -8.42 5.38
CA MET A 31 19.88 -7.11 5.71
C MET A 31 19.22 -5.97 4.94
N GLU A 32 17.92 -6.08 4.76
CA GLU A 32 17.13 -5.17 3.96
C GLU A 32 16.30 -4.21 4.82
N GLU A 33 16.15 -2.98 4.34
CA GLU A 33 15.26 -1.98 4.94
C GLU A 33 13.79 -2.43 4.93
N CYS A 34 12.92 -1.76 5.69
CA CYS A 34 11.49 -2.06 5.68
C CYS A 34 10.84 -1.48 4.41
N TRP A 35 10.03 -2.28 3.72
CA TRP A 35 9.47 -1.91 2.40
C TRP A 35 8.05 -1.36 2.47
N ASN A 36 7.54 -1.07 3.66
CA ASN A 36 6.25 -0.42 3.84
C ASN A 36 6.29 0.43 5.11
N THR A 37 5.43 1.44 5.17
CA THR A 37 5.28 2.29 6.35
C THR A 37 3.80 2.63 6.56
N VAL A 38 3.48 3.21 7.71
CA VAL A 38 2.18 3.82 7.99
C VAL A 38 2.46 5.22 8.48
N LEU A 39 1.86 6.21 7.83
CA LEU A 39 2.01 7.61 8.21
C LEU A 39 0.80 8.07 9.00
N GLU A 40 1.06 8.89 10.01
CA GLU A 40 0.05 9.55 10.84
C GLU A 40 -0.19 10.96 10.32
N PHE A 41 -1.45 11.32 10.13
CA PHE A 41 -1.86 12.67 9.80
C PHE A 41 -2.99 13.11 10.73
N ASN A 42 -2.98 14.39 11.11
CA ASN A 42 -4.06 14.99 11.86
C ASN A 42 -4.94 15.77 10.88
N SER A 43 -6.19 15.35 10.69
CA SER A 43 -7.17 16.13 9.93
C SER A 43 -7.79 17.16 10.87
N HIS A 44 -7.58 18.43 10.56
CA HIS A 44 -8.22 19.55 11.20
C HIS A 44 -9.70 19.66 10.80
N GLU A 45 -10.02 19.36 9.54
CA GLU A 45 -11.40 19.36 9.04
C GLU A 45 -12.26 18.30 9.74
N GLU A 46 -11.74 17.10 9.90
CA GLU A 46 -12.48 15.98 10.50
C GLU A 46 -12.21 15.78 12.00
N LYS A 47 -11.29 16.56 12.58
CA LYS A 47 -10.90 16.50 14.00
C LYS A 47 -10.52 15.09 14.46
N ARG A 48 -9.79 14.36 13.62
CA ARG A 48 -9.34 13.00 13.90
C ARG A 48 -7.98 12.72 13.30
N VAL A 49 -7.34 11.69 13.84
CA VAL A 49 -6.15 11.10 13.25
C VAL A 49 -6.55 10.22 12.05
N VAL A 50 -5.74 10.25 11.02
CA VAL A 50 -5.85 9.44 9.80
C VAL A 50 -4.54 8.68 9.64
N TRP A 51 -4.65 7.40 9.33
CA TRP A 51 -3.50 6.53 9.10
C TRP A 51 -3.43 6.15 7.64
N ILE A 52 -2.32 6.47 6.98
CA ILE A 52 -2.13 6.21 5.55
C ILE A 52 -1.01 5.18 5.38
N PRO A 53 -1.34 3.91 5.08
CA PRO A 53 -0.35 2.90 4.77
C PRO A 53 0.27 3.16 3.40
N TYR A 54 1.59 3.13 3.34
CA TYR A 54 2.36 3.09 2.09
C TYR A 54 2.95 1.69 1.95
N VAL A 55 2.80 1.07 0.78
CA VAL A 55 3.13 -0.34 0.55
C VAL A 55 4.11 -0.52 -0.60
N CYS A 56 4.98 -1.52 -0.49
CA CYS A 56 5.73 -1.99 -1.65
C CYS A 56 4.78 -2.49 -2.73
N THR A 57 5.18 -2.38 -3.99
CA THR A 57 4.38 -2.80 -5.15
C THR A 57 4.90 -4.09 -5.81
N GLN A 58 5.76 -4.80 -5.07
CA GLN A 58 6.33 -6.09 -5.46
C GLN A 58 6.87 -6.12 -6.91
N LEU A 59 7.62 -5.07 -7.30
CA LEU A 59 8.17 -4.96 -8.66
C LEU A 59 9.24 -6.01 -9.00
N ARG A 60 9.76 -6.72 -8.01
CA ARG A 60 10.74 -7.80 -8.14
C ARG A 60 10.29 -8.98 -7.31
N GLU A 61 11.06 -10.06 -7.35
CA GLU A 61 10.88 -11.17 -6.43
C GLU A 61 10.84 -10.65 -4.98
N PRO A 62 9.70 -10.77 -4.29
CA PRO A 62 9.56 -10.23 -2.95
C PRO A 62 10.49 -10.98 -2.00
N ALA A 63 11.19 -10.25 -1.12
CA ALA A 63 11.95 -10.87 -0.03
C ALA A 63 11.05 -11.71 0.89
N CYS A 64 9.76 -11.40 0.92
CA CYS A 64 8.80 -12.07 1.76
C CYS A 64 8.12 -13.30 1.11
N GLY A 65 8.54 -13.68 -0.11
CA GLY A 65 8.07 -14.89 -0.79
C GLY A 65 7.62 -14.62 -2.23
N GLU A 66 6.76 -15.50 -2.75
CA GLU A 66 6.21 -15.40 -4.11
C GLU A 66 5.19 -14.27 -4.24
N ALA A 67 5.18 -13.57 -5.39
CA ALA A 67 4.26 -12.47 -5.64
C ALA A 67 2.79 -12.88 -5.68
N SER A 68 2.46 -14.14 -5.96
CA SER A 68 1.08 -14.64 -5.98
C SER A 68 0.51 -14.96 -4.59
N LYS A 69 1.32 -14.87 -3.53
CA LYS A 69 0.90 -15.20 -2.16
C LYS A 69 0.69 -13.94 -1.32
N PRO A 70 -0.31 -13.93 -0.42
CA PRO A 70 -0.50 -12.82 0.50
C PRO A 70 0.78 -12.54 1.34
N PRO A 71 1.37 -11.35 1.23
CA PRO A 71 2.60 -11.02 1.95
C PRO A 71 2.35 -10.93 3.46
N PRO A 72 3.41 -10.99 4.29
CA PRO A 72 3.29 -10.92 5.75
C PRO A 72 2.53 -9.68 6.23
N CYS A 73 2.75 -8.53 5.58
CA CYS A 73 2.07 -7.29 5.95
C CYS A 73 0.54 -7.35 5.77
N VAL A 74 0.03 -8.25 4.91
CA VAL A 74 -1.41 -8.55 4.75
C VAL A 74 -1.84 -9.60 5.76
N ARG A 75 -1.13 -10.74 5.82
CA ARG A 75 -1.48 -11.87 6.71
C ARG A 75 -1.50 -11.51 8.20
N ASN A 76 -0.69 -10.53 8.60
CA ASN A 76 -0.56 -10.11 9.99
C ASN A 76 -1.34 -8.82 10.31
N CYS A 77 -2.15 -8.28 9.39
CA CYS A 77 -2.93 -7.09 9.67
C CYS A 77 -4.14 -7.45 10.57
N PRO A 78 -4.19 -7.04 11.85
CA PRO A 78 -5.28 -7.43 12.76
C PRO A 78 -6.63 -6.86 12.32
N CYS A 79 -6.61 -5.76 11.57
CA CYS A 79 -7.81 -5.06 11.11
C CYS A 79 -8.28 -5.54 9.72
N ASN A 80 -7.56 -6.45 9.06
CA ASN A 80 -7.80 -6.81 7.65
C ASN A 80 -7.91 -5.56 6.75
N ALA A 81 -7.05 -4.56 7.00
CA ALA A 81 -7.03 -3.29 6.27
C ALA A 81 -6.24 -3.36 4.96
N ARG A 82 -5.50 -4.45 4.73
CA ARG A 82 -4.70 -4.64 3.51
C ARG A 82 -5.26 -5.81 2.74
N ILE A 83 -5.59 -5.57 1.48
CA ILE A 83 -6.05 -6.58 0.53
C ILE A 83 -4.96 -6.68 -0.53
N TYR A 84 -4.63 -7.90 -0.93
CA TYR A 84 -3.57 -8.18 -1.88
C TYR A 84 -4.05 -9.24 -2.87
N GLY A 85 -3.77 -9.02 -4.15
CA GLY A 85 -4.24 -9.91 -5.20
C GLY A 85 -3.94 -9.37 -6.60
N ASP A 86 -4.41 -10.09 -7.62
CA ASP A 86 -4.27 -9.69 -9.01
C ASP A 86 -5.25 -8.56 -9.35
N LEU A 87 -4.71 -7.35 -9.53
CA LEU A 87 -5.48 -6.13 -9.79
C LEU A 87 -6.09 -6.11 -11.19
N ASP A 88 -5.65 -6.99 -12.10
CA ASP A 88 -6.23 -7.16 -13.44
C ASP A 88 -7.28 -8.28 -13.49
N SER A 89 -7.51 -9.00 -12.38
CA SER A 89 -8.48 -10.09 -12.30
C SER A 89 -9.78 -9.64 -11.59
N PRO A 90 -10.93 -9.55 -12.29
CA PRO A 90 -12.19 -9.12 -11.67
C PRO A 90 -12.79 -10.17 -10.71
N THR A 91 -12.26 -11.39 -10.69
CA THR A 91 -12.65 -12.44 -9.75
C THR A 91 -11.78 -12.47 -8.50
N ASP A 92 -10.61 -11.82 -8.52
CA ASP A 92 -9.78 -11.59 -7.34
C ASP A 92 -10.43 -10.50 -6.46
N PRO A 93 -10.50 -10.63 -5.12
CA PRO A 93 -11.06 -9.59 -4.26
C PRO A 93 -10.43 -8.19 -4.44
N ALA A 94 -9.12 -8.11 -4.70
CA ALA A 94 -8.45 -6.86 -4.97
C ALA A 94 -8.83 -6.30 -6.34
N GLY A 95 -8.74 -7.13 -7.39
CA GLY A 95 -9.06 -6.72 -8.76
C GLY A 95 -10.54 -6.37 -8.95
N LYS A 96 -11.46 -7.03 -8.22
CA LYS A 96 -12.89 -6.67 -8.18
C LYS A 96 -13.10 -5.24 -7.68
N LEU A 97 -12.42 -4.82 -6.61
CA LEU A 97 -12.54 -3.46 -6.07
C LEU A 97 -12.04 -2.40 -7.04
N VAL A 98 -10.98 -2.71 -7.79
CA VAL A 98 -10.44 -1.84 -8.84
C VAL A 98 -11.39 -1.79 -10.04
N ALA A 99 -11.84 -2.94 -10.55
CA ALA A 99 -12.72 -3.05 -11.71
C ALA A 99 -14.08 -2.38 -11.50
N GLU A 100 -14.62 -2.45 -10.28
CA GLU A 100 -15.88 -1.78 -9.90
C GLU A 100 -15.71 -0.28 -9.59
N GLY A 101 -14.50 0.27 -9.67
CA GLY A 101 -14.22 1.68 -9.35
C GLY A 101 -14.37 2.04 -7.87
N LYS A 102 -14.42 1.04 -6.99
CA LYS A 102 -14.56 1.23 -5.53
C LYS A 102 -13.25 1.64 -4.87
N ALA A 103 -12.13 1.23 -5.44
CA ALA A 103 -10.81 1.62 -4.99
C ALA A 103 -10.18 2.61 -5.99
N LYS A 104 -9.58 3.68 -5.45
CA LYS A 104 -8.85 4.70 -6.21
C LYS A 104 -7.35 4.47 -6.07
N PRO A 105 -6.53 4.84 -7.06
CA PRO A 105 -5.07 4.80 -6.91
C PRO A 105 -4.65 5.62 -5.69
N LEU A 106 -3.64 5.16 -4.95
CA LEU A 106 -3.00 6.04 -3.98
C LEU A 106 -2.41 7.26 -4.69
N PRO A 107 -2.36 8.43 -4.02
CA PRO A 107 -1.75 9.62 -4.60
C PRO A 107 -0.30 9.36 -5.04
N HIS A 108 0.08 9.97 -6.16
CA HIS A 108 1.39 9.85 -6.81
C HIS A 108 1.75 8.44 -7.35
N GLU A 109 0.74 7.58 -7.56
CA GLU A 109 0.92 6.34 -8.34
C GLU A 109 1.04 6.62 -9.85
N THR A 110 1.62 5.66 -10.57
CA THR A 110 1.80 5.71 -12.03
C THR A 110 0.47 5.58 -12.80
N ASP A 111 0.52 5.75 -14.13
CA ASP A 111 -0.58 5.44 -15.06
C ASP A 111 -1.11 4.00 -14.93
N LYS A 112 -0.26 3.06 -14.50
CA LYS A 112 -0.62 1.69 -14.15
C LYS A 112 -0.37 1.39 -12.65
N PRO A 113 -1.22 1.92 -11.74
CA PRO A 113 -0.98 1.86 -10.30
C PRO A 113 -0.85 0.42 -9.80
N LYS A 114 -0.16 0.22 -8.69
CA LYS A 114 -0.15 -1.07 -7.98
C LYS A 114 -0.56 -0.94 -6.52
N ALA A 115 -0.77 0.28 -6.04
CA ALA A 115 -1.37 0.54 -4.75
C ALA A 115 -2.65 1.37 -4.92
N TYR A 116 -3.74 0.86 -4.39
CA TYR A 116 -5.04 1.49 -4.37
C TYR A 116 -5.53 1.62 -2.94
N TYR A 117 -6.54 2.45 -2.72
CA TYR A 117 -7.23 2.57 -1.47
C TYR A 117 -8.74 2.78 -1.65
N PHE A 118 -9.50 2.47 -0.62
CA PHE A 118 -10.87 2.94 -0.45
C PHE A 118 -11.10 3.37 1.00
N GLY A 119 -12.20 4.06 1.25
CA GLY A 119 -12.42 4.84 2.46
C GLY A 119 -12.07 6.30 2.25
N LYS A 120 -12.07 7.09 3.33
CA LYS A 120 -11.92 8.56 3.24
C LYS A 120 -10.54 9.05 3.67
N ILE A 121 -9.82 9.66 2.73
CA ILE A 121 -8.71 10.60 3.02
C ILE A 121 -9.34 11.99 3.14
N PRO A 122 -9.20 12.68 4.28
CA PRO A 122 -9.70 14.05 4.41
C PRO A 122 -8.99 14.99 3.42
N GLY A 123 -9.70 16.01 2.92
CA GLY A 123 -9.18 16.89 1.87
C GLY A 123 -7.94 17.67 2.34
N ASP A 124 -7.95 18.10 3.60
CA ASP A 124 -6.81 18.75 4.24
C ASP A 124 -5.58 17.84 4.39
N VAL A 125 -5.77 16.52 4.42
CA VAL A 125 -4.68 15.52 4.49
C VAL A 125 -4.18 15.14 3.09
N GLU A 126 -5.07 15.02 2.10
CA GLU A 126 -4.71 14.52 0.75
C GLU A 126 -3.58 15.33 0.11
N GLY A 127 -3.61 16.66 0.24
CA GLY A 127 -2.56 17.54 -0.27
C GLY A 127 -1.21 17.46 0.47
N GLN A 128 -1.16 16.81 1.63
CA GLN A 128 0.05 16.65 2.44
C GLN A 128 0.75 15.30 2.20
N LEU A 129 0.14 14.41 1.42
CA LEU A 129 0.65 13.06 1.23
C LEU A 129 1.96 13.09 0.43
N PRO A 130 3.07 12.57 0.99
CA PRO A 130 4.35 12.55 0.29
C PRO A 130 4.31 11.60 -0.90
N LYS A 131 5.24 11.80 -1.83
CA LYS A 131 5.47 10.83 -2.90
C LYS A 131 5.93 9.51 -2.28
N PRO A 132 5.51 8.34 -2.80
CA PRO A 132 6.00 7.05 -2.34
C PRO A 132 7.53 6.96 -2.27
N SER A 133 8.26 7.62 -3.18
CA SER A 133 9.73 7.64 -3.22
C SER A 133 10.42 8.39 -2.08
N GLU A 134 9.66 9.18 -1.31
CA GLU A 134 10.15 9.90 -0.13
C GLU A 134 10.03 9.07 1.15
N VAL A 135 9.16 8.05 1.14
CA VAL A 135 8.81 7.26 2.34
C VAL A 135 8.99 5.75 2.18
N LEU A 136 9.21 5.29 0.95
CA LEU A 136 9.49 3.89 0.61
C LEU A 136 10.80 3.76 -0.18
N PRO A 137 11.48 2.60 -0.08
CA PRO A 137 12.66 2.34 -0.88
C PRO A 137 12.32 2.28 -2.37
N ARG A 138 13.01 3.10 -3.19
CA ARG A 138 12.75 3.24 -4.64
C ARG A 138 12.71 1.91 -5.40
N LYS A 139 13.54 0.95 -5.01
CA LYS A 139 13.61 -0.38 -5.64
C LYS A 139 12.31 -1.20 -5.56
N TYR A 140 11.34 -0.82 -4.72
CA TYR A 140 10.08 -1.54 -4.52
C TYR A 140 8.83 -0.77 -4.93
N ILE A 141 8.98 0.38 -5.59
CA ILE A 141 7.88 1.21 -6.06
C ILE A 141 8.08 1.59 -7.53
N PRO A 142 7.00 1.75 -8.32
CA PRO A 142 7.10 2.26 -9.66
C PRO A 142 7.32 3.77 -9.55
N LEU A 143 8.34 4.30 -10.23
CA LEU A 143 8.61 5.73 -10.21
C LEU A 143 7.84 6.39 -11.37
N MET A 144 7.18 7.51 -11.09
CA MET A 144 6.68 8.42 -12.14
C MET A 144 7.84 9.20 -12.79
N ASP A 145 9.01 9.26 -12.15
CA ASP A 145 10.15 10.08 -12.57
C ASP A 145 11.11 9.34 -13.52
N VAL A 146 10.60 8.83 -14.65
CA VAL A 146 11.43 8.48 -15.82
C VAL A 146 11.05 9.38 -16.99
N LEU A 147 11.24 10.67 -16.79
CA LEU A 147 11.47 11.66 -17.85
C LEU A 147 12.58 12.60 -17.37
N LEU A 148 13.81 12.07 -17.30
CA LEU A 148 15.07 12.81 -17.46
C LEU A 148 16.05 11.90 -18.21
#